data_AF-A0A2M8PNL5-F1
#
_entry.id   AF-A0A2M8PNL5-F1
#
_cell.length_a   1.000
_cell.length_b   1.000
_cell.length_c   1.000
_cell.angle_alpha   90.00
_cell.angle_beta   90.00
_cell.angle_gamma   90.00
#
_symmetry.space_group_name_H-M   'P 1'
#
loop_
_entity.id
_entity.type
_entity.pdbx_description
1 polymer ?
#
loop_
_entity_poly.entity_id
_entity_poly.type
_entity_poly.pdbx_seq_one_letter_code
_entity_poly.pdbx_strand_id
1 'polypeptide(L)' 'MRIVVKLGTSILTGGTLHLNRQRMLEMVQQVARLHETAHEVIVVSSGAMAAGNERLNFPDLSRAVPAKQML' A
#
# COMPACT_ATOMS: atom_id res chain seq x y z
N MET A 1 19.47 -5.34 12.92
CA MET A 1 18.26 -4.98 13.71
C MET A 1 17.03 -5.47 12.95
N ARG A 2 15.93 -5.78 13.65
CA ARG A 2 14.64 -6.11 13.02
C ARG A 2 13.74 -4.88 13.00
N ILE A 3 13.22 -4.53 11.82
CA ILE A 3 12.46 -3.31 11.56
C ILE A 3 11.11 -3.68 10.96
N VAL A 4 10.01 -3.15 11.52
CA VAL A 4 8.66 -3.29 10.96
C VAL A 4 8.24 -1.94 10.38
N VAL A 5 8.00 -1.89 9.07
CA VAL A 5 7.57 -0.70 8.34
C VAL A 5 6.09 -0.83 8.01
N LYS A 6 5.25 0.00 8.64
CA LYS A 6 3.81 0.06 8.34
C LYS A 6 3.51 1.18 7.34
N LEU A 7 2.89 0.81 6.22
CA LEU A 7 2.47 1.74 5.16
C LEU A 7 0.96 1.87 5.15
N GLY A 8 0.45 3.06 5.50
CA GLY A 8 -0.99 3.36 5.42
C GLY A 8 -1.44 3.68 3.99
N THR A 9 -2.74 3.57 3.73
CA THR A 9 -3.33 3.89 2.41
C THR A 9 -2.97 5.29 1.94
N SER A 10 -3.02 6.31 2.82
CA SER A 10 -2.67 7.69 2.45
C SER A 10 -1.21 7.87 2.00
N ILE A 11 -0.29 7.06 2.55
CA ILE A 11 1.11 7.04 2.11
C ILE A 11 1.22 6.41 0.72
N LEU A 12 0.54 5.27 0.52
CA LEU A 12 0.54 4.52 -0.74
C LEU A 12 -0.16 5.28 -1.87
N THR A 13 -1.17 6.10 -1.58
CA THR A 13 -1.90 6.88 -2.59
C THR A 13 -1.39 8.31 -2.75
N GLY A 14 -0.50 8.76 -1.86
CA GLY A 14 -0.05 10.14 -1.80
C GLY A 14 -1.20 11.14 -1.57
N GLY A 15 -2.25 10.71 -0.87
CA GLY A 15 -3.46 11.51 -0.63
C GLY A 15 -4.49 11.50 -1.76
N THR A 16 -4.24 10.79 -2.86
CA THR A 16 -5.19 10.65 -3.97
C THR A 16 -6.07 9.40 -3.83
N LEU A 17 -6.96 9.16 -4.80
CA LEU A 17 -7.73 7.92 -4.90
C LEU A 17 -6.95 6.77 -5.57
N HIS A 18 -5.84 7.09 -6.23
CA HIS A 18 -5.02 6.13 -6.98
C HIS A 18 -3.78 5.74 -6.18
N LEU A 19 -3.26 4.55 -6.42
CA LEU A 19 -1.94 4.18 -5.93
C LEU A 19 -0.87 5.04 -6.61
N ASN A 20 0.02 5.62 -5.80
CA ASN A 20 1.12 6.43 -6.27
C ASN A 20 2.36 5.55 -6.47
N ARG A 21 2.57 5.11 -7.72
CA ARG A 21 3.71 4.23 -8.09
C ARG A 21 5.07 4.83 -7.74
N GLN A 22 5.22 6.14 -7.90
CA GLN A 22 6.47 6.84 -7.60
C GLN A 22 6.79 6.78 -6.10
N ARG A 23 5.84 7.11 -5.23
CA ARG A 23 6.01 6.98 -3.77
C ARG A 23 6.29 5.54 -3.34
N MET A 24 5.58 4.58 -3.94
CA MET A 24 5.83 3.16 -3.65
C MET A 24 7.26 2.75 -4.01
N LEU A 25 7.77 3.19 -5.16
CA LEU A 25 9.14 2.94 -5.57
C LEU A 25 10.16 3.53 -4.58
N GLU A 26 9.95 4.77 -4.13
CA GLU A 26 10.81 5.43 -3.14
C GLU A 26 10.85 4.67 -1.80
N MET A 27 9.72 4.09 -1.38
CA MET A 27 9.66 3.26 -0.17
C MET A 27 10.39 1.92 -0.37
N VAL A 28 10.20 1.28 -1.52
CA VAL A 28 10.89 0.03 -1.85
C VAL A 28 12.41 0.23 -1.89
N GLN A 29 12.89 1.34 -2.48
CA GLN A 29 14.33 1.68 -2.50
C GLN A 29 14.92 1.83 -1.10
N GLN A 30 14.18 2.45 -0.17
CA GLN A 30 14.62 2.57 1.22
C GLN A 30 14.65 1.21 1.94
N VAL A 31 13.63 0.37 1.73
CA VAL A 31 13.57 -1.00 2.28
C VAL A 31 14.73 -1.84 1.73
N ALA A 32 15.01 -1.76 0.42
CA ALA A 32 16.10 -2.47 -0.22
C ALA A 32 17.46 -2.09 0.38
N ARG A 33 17.71 -0.78 0.58
CA ARG A 33 18.95 -0.30 1.21
C ARG A 33 19.11 -0.80 2.66
N LEU A 34 18.03 -0.87 3.44
CA LEU A 34 18.07 -1.44 4.78
C LEU A 34 18.37 -2.95 4.73
N HIS A 35 17.75 -3.67 3.81
CA HIS A 35 18.00 -5.10 3.60
C HIS A 35 19.47 -5.37 3.18
N GLU A 36 20.02 -4.59 2.25
CA GLU A 36 21.43 -4.67 1.81
C GLU A 36 22.43 -4.43 2.96
N THR A 37 22.04 -3.66 3.97
CA THR A 37 22.86 -3.38 5.16
C THR A 37 22.61 -4.38 6.30
N ALA A 38 22.15 -5.60 5.97
CA ALA A 38 21.91 -6.72 6.89
C ALA A 38 20.83 -6.45 7.96
N HIS A 39 19.87 -5.57 7.68
CA HIS A 39 18.67 -5.43 8.50
C HIS A 39 17.58 -6.41 8.04
N GLU A 40 16.87 -6.99 9.01
CA GLU A 40 15.65 -7.74 8.71
C GLU A 40 14.48 -6.76 8.66
N VAL A 41 13.84 -6.65 7.50
CA VAL A 41 12.76 -5.68 7.28
C VAL A 41 11.45 -6.42 6.99
N ILE A 42 10.42 -6.12 7.76
CA ILE A 42 9.05 -6.62 7.56
C ILE A 42 8.19 -5.45 7.10
N VAL A 43 7.54 -5.58 5.96
CA VAL A 43 6.62 -4.56 5.43
C VAL A 43 5.18 -4.97 5.72
N VAL A 44 4.41 -4.08 6.34
CA VAL A 44 2.98 -4.23 6.57
C VAL A 44 2.26 -3.15 5.77
N SER A 45 1.59 -3.54 4.69
CA SER A 45 0.92 -2.61 3.77
C SER A 45 -0.59 -2.60 3.98
N SER A 46 -1.17 -1.39 3.91
CA SER A 46 -2.60 -1.18 3.63
C SER A 46 -2.83 -1.10 2.11
N GLY A 47 -3.88 -0.40 1.66
CA GLY A 47 -4.07 -0.07 0.24
C GLY A 47 -4.83 -1.10 -0.61
N ALA A 48 -5.14 -2.30 -0.10
CA ALA A 48 -5.87 -3.33 -0.85
C ALA A 48 -7.17 -2.80 -1.48
N MET A 49 -8.08 -2.24 -0.67
CA MET A 49 -9.33 -1.68 -1.20
C MET A 49 -9.11 -0.50 -2.16
N ALA A 50 -8.05 0.30 -2.00
CA ALA A 50 -7.74 1.40 -2.92
C ALA A 50 -7.29 0.84 -4.28
N ALA A 51 -6.45 -0.20 -4.27
CA ALA A 51 -6.02 -0.92 -5.46
C ALA A 51 -7.21 -1.59 -6.17
N GLY A 52 -8.10 -2.24 -5.43
CA GLY A 52 -9.33 -2.84 -5.95
C GLY A 52 -10.24 -1.81 -6.62
N ASN A 53 -10.48 -0.67 -5.96
CA ASN A 53 -11.28 0.42 -6.51
C ASN A 53 -10.68 0.96 -7.81
N GLU A 54 -9.38 1.26 -7.82
CA GLU A 54 -8.67 1.72 -9.01
C GLU A 54 -8.74 0.68 -10.14
N ARG A 55 -8.52 -0.60 -9.83
CA ARG A 55 -8.55 -1.70 -10.81
C ARG A 55 -9.93 -1.90 -11.44
N LEU A 56 -10.99 -1.58 -10.71
CA LEU A 56 -12.38 -1.68 -11.15
C LEU A 56 -12.95 -0.36 -11.70
N ASN A 57 -12.13 0.67 -11.89
CA ASN A 57 -12.55 2.01 -12.34
C ASN A 57 -13.58 2.70 -11.42
N PHE A 58 -13.38 2.60 -10.10
CA PHE A 58 -14.18 3.26 -9.07
C PHE A 58 -15.70 3.00 -9.19
N PRO A 59 -16.14 1.73 -9.10
CA PRO A 59 -17.56 1.40 -9.16
C PRO A 59 -18.32 1.98 -7.96
N ASP A 60 -19.59 2.33 -8.16
CA ASP A 60 -20.49 2.64 -7.05
C ASP A 60 -20.86 1.32 -6.35
N LEU A 61 -20.34 1.14 -5.12
CA LEU A 61 -20.50 -0.08 -4.34
C LEU A 61 -21.20 0.23 -3.02
N SER A 62 -22.05 -0.73 -2.59
CA SER A 62 -22.64 -0.67 -1.25
C SER A 62 -21.56 -0.61 -0.16
N ARG A 63 -21.88 -0.01 0.99
CA ARG A 63 -20.96 0.04 2.15
C ARG A 63 -20.88 -1.29 2.92
N ALA A 64 -21.52 -2.34 2.43
CA ALA A 64 -21.57 -3.64 3.07
C ALA A 64 -20.19 -4.31 3.12
N VAL A 65 -19.97 -5.17 4.12
CA VAL A 65 -18.70 -5.90 4.29
C VAL A 65 -18.31 -6.71 3.04
N PRO A 66 -19.22 -7.44 2.36
CA PRO A 66 -18.86 -8.18 1.16
C PRO A 66 -18.27 -7.31 0.06
N ALA A 67 -18.79 -6.09 -0.12
CA ALA A 67 -18.27 -5.16 -1.11
C ALA A 67 -16.83 -4.73 -0.76
N LYS A 68 -16.52 -4.51 0.52
CA LYS A 68 -15.17 -4.18 0.99
C LYS A 68 -14.19 -5.35 0.90
N GLN A 69 -14.66 -6.59 1.01
CA GLN A 69 -13.83 -7.80 0.90
C GLN A 69 -13.54 -8.21 -0.56
N MET A 70 -14.43 -7.83 -1.48
CA MET A 70 -14.23 -7.99 -2.93
C MET A 70 -13.13 -7.06 -3.47
N LEU A 71 -13.03 -5.84 -2.88
CA LEU A 71 -12.02 -4.83 -3.20
C LEU A 71 -10.63 -5.21 -2.67
#